data_AF-A0A2G1XFH4-F1
#
_entry.id   AF-A0A2G1XFH4-F1
#
_cell.length_a   1.000
_cell.length_b   1.000
_cell.length_c   1.000
_cell.angle_alpha   90.00
_cell.angle_beta   90.00
_cell.angle_gamma   90.00
#
_symmetry.space_group_name_H-M   'P 1'
#
loop_
_entity.id
_entity.type
_entity.pdbx_description
1 polymer ?
#
loop_
_entity_poly.entity_id
_entity_poly.type
_entity_poly.pdbx_seq_one_letter_code
_entity_poly.pdbx_strand_id
1 'polypeptide(L)' 'MRTVTYKWSAELYVHGRAVAAHGTVSGPRGYSVDDAYRDFCAAMAQRGVQHVVGSFRVRRTQG' A
#
# COMPACT_ATOMS: atom_id res chain seq x y z
N MET A 1 -20.99 -7.95 0.72
CA MET A 1 -20.27 -7.02 -0.18
C MET A 1 -18.84 -7.53 -0.29
N ARG A 2 -18.36 -7.88 -1.50
CA ARG A 2 -17.02 -8.50 -1.67
C ARG A 2 -15.93 -7.42 -1.67
N THR A 3 -14.86 -7.62 -0.92
CA THR A 3 -13.69 -6.72 -0.85
C THR A 3 -12.58 -7.19 -1.78
N VAL A 4 -11.77 -6.25 -2.26
CA VAL A 4 -10.53 -6.51 -3.02
C VAL A 4 -9.37 -6.12 -2.13
N THR A 5 -8.38 -7.01 -2.02
CA THR A 5 -7.18 -6.79 -1.20
C THR A 5 -5.92 -6.75 -2.06
N TYR A 6 -5.11 -5.74 -1.83
CA TYR A 6 -3.82 -5.49 -2.46
C TYR A 6 -2.70 -5.70 -1.45
N LYS A 7 -1.62 -6.39 -1.83
CA LYS A 7 -0.43 -6.52 -0.98
C LYS A 7 0.66 -5.58 -1.47
N TRP A 8 1.42 -4.99 -0.56
CA TRP A 8 2.53 -4.12 -0.89
C TRP A 8 3.77 -4.50 -0.09
N SER A 9 4.93 -4.22 -0.68
CA SER A 9 6.23 -4.29 -0.03
C SER A 9 7.07 -3.11 -0.52
N ALA A 10 7.64 -2.36 0.42
CA ALA A 10 8.42 -1.17 0.12
C ALA A 10 9.52 -0.96 1.15
N GLU A 11 10.59 -0.32 0.71
CA GLU A 11 11.55 0.34 1.60
C GLU A 11 11.06 1.77 1.84
N LEU A 12 10.85 2.09 3.11
CA LEU A 12 10.34 3.37 3.57
C LEU A 12 11.48 4.16 4.21
N TYR A 13 11.68 5.40 3.77
CA TYR A 13 12.64 6.30 4.41
C TYR A 13 11.91 7.16 5.45
N VAL A 14 12.21 6.92 6.73
CA VAL A 14 11.60 7.59 7.87
C VAL A 14 12.71 8.18 8.74
N HIS A 15 12.71 9.50 8.91
CA HIS A 15 13.72 10.23 9.69
C HIS A 15 15.18 9.84 9.33
N GLY A 16 15.47 9.72 8.03
CA GLY A 16 16.81 9.38 7.53
C GLY A 16 17.20 7.90 7.67
N ARG A 17 16.28 7.01 8.06
CA ARG A 17 16.52 5.56 8.11
C ARG A 17 15.64 4.82 7.09
N ALA A 18 16.26 3.90 6.36
CA ALA A 18 15.55 2.96 5.50
C ALA A 18 14.95 1.82 6.33
N VAL A 19 13.67 1.54 6.15
CA VAL A 19 12.93 0.48 6.84
C VAL A 19 12.19 -0.35 5.81
N ALA A 20 12.52 -1.63 5.71
CA ALA A 20 11.75 -2.57 4.91
C ALA A 20 10.38 -2.82 5.57
N ALA A 21 9.30 -2.62 4.82
CA ALA A 21 7.94 -2.79 5.29
C ALA A 21 7.07 -3.52 4.26
N HIS A 22 6.07 -4.24 4.75
CA HIS A 22 5.07 -4.91 3.94
C HIS A 22 3.71 -4.79 4.59
N GLY A 23 2.65 -4.88 3.78
CA GLY A 23 1.30 -4.77 4.30
C GLY A 23 0.24 -5.04 3.25
N THR A 24 -1.00 -4.74 3.61
CA THR A 24 -2.15 -4.90 2.72
C THR A 24 -3.07 -3.70 2.80
N VAL A 25 -3.72 -3.39 1.70
CA VAL A 25 -4.77 -2.38 1.58
C VAL A 25 -6.00 -3.05 0.97
N SER A 26 -7.16 -2.88 1.59
CA SER A 26 -8.41 -3.51 1.15
C SER A 26 -9.47 -2.46 0.90
N GLY A 27 -10.29 -2.67 -0.13
CA GLY A 27 -11.39 -1.78 -0.47
C GLY A 27 -12.57 -2.51 -1.10
N PRO A 28 -13.63 -1.77 -1.46
CA PRO A 28 -14.86 -2.34 -2.03
C PRO A 28 -14.63 -2.96 -3.42
N ARG A 29 -15.62 -3.69 -3.93
CA ARG A 29 -15.62 -4.15 -5.33
C ARG A 29 -15.47 -2.95 -6.27
N GLY A 30 -14.48 -3.00 -7.16
CA GLY A 30 -14.12 -1.89 -8.06
C GLY A 30 -12.94 -1.04 -7.57
N TYR A 31 -12.50 -1.24 -6.33
CA TYR A 31 -11.30 -0.61 -5.80
C TYR A 31 -10.08 -0.98 -6.62
N SER A 32 -9.50 0.01 -7.29
CA SER A 32 -8.42 -0.18 -8.26
C SER A 32 -7.05 -0.24 -7.58
N VAL A 33 -6.04 -0.68 -8.33
CA VAL A 33 -4.65 -0.63 -7.85
C VAL A 33 -4.18 0.82 -7.62
N ASP A 34 -4.70 1.78 -8.39
CA ASP A 34 -4.36 3.20 -8.25
C ASP A 34 -5.00 3.80 -7.00
N ASP A 35 -6.23 3.42 -6.66
CA ASP A 35 -6.86 3.79 -5.38
C ASP A 35 -6.06 3.21 -4.22
N ALA A 36 -5.66 1.94 -4.32
CA ALA A 36 -4.83 1.29 -3.31
C ALA A 36 -3.46 1.96 -3.15
N TYR A 37 -2.84 2.40 -4.25
CA TYR A 37 -1.59 3.14 -4.23
C TYR A 37 -1.76 4.50 -3.56
N ARG A 38 -2.81 5.25 -3.91
CA ARG A 38 -3.14 6.55 -3.31
C ARG A 38 -3.36 6.45 -1.80
N ASP A 39 -4.17 5.50 -1.36
CA ASP A 39 -4.46 5.30 0.07
C ASP A 39 -3.21 4.88 0.84
N PHE A 40 -2.38 4.02 0.24
CA PHE A 40 -1.07 3.69 0.80
C PHE A 40 -0.18 4.93 0.95
N CYS A 41 -0.03 5.74 -0.10
CA CYS A 41 0.82 6.93 -0.05
C CYS A 41 0.32 7.92 1.02
N ALA A 42 -1.00 8.12 1.12
CA ALA A 42 -1.60 8.94 2.16
C ALA A 42 -1.28 8.42 3.57
N ALA A 43 -1.40 7.11 3.79
CA ALA A 43 -1.08 6.49 5.08
C ALA A 43 0.42 6.58 5.43
N MET A 44 1.32 6.47 4.45
CA MET A 44 2.76 6.62 4.65
C MET A 44 3.13 8.08 4.99
N ALA A 45 2.52 9.05 4.30
CA ALA A 45 2.72 10.48 4.59
C ALA A 45 2.27 10.84 6.01
N GLN A 46 1.13 10.33 6.48
CA GLN A 46 0.66 10.52 7.86
C GLN A 46 1.61 9.94 8.93
N ARG A 47 2.44 8.97 8.54
CA ARG A 47 3.44 8.32 9.41
C ARG A 47 4.83 8.97 9.31
N GLY A 48 4.97 10.08 8.60
CA GLY A 48 6.24 10.79 8.44
C GLY A 48 7.21 10.12 7.47
N VAL A 49 6.73 9.23 6.60
CA VAL A 49 7.55 8.65 5.53
C VAL A 49 7.81 9.70 4.46
N GLN A 50 9.09 9.94 4.15
CA GLN A 50 9.53 10.98 3.21
C GLN A 50 9.62 10.44 1.78
N HIS A 51 10.10 9.21 1.64
CA HIS A 51 10.25 8.53 0.36
C HIS A 51 9.80 7.09 0.48
N VAL A 52 9.10 6.64 -0.57
CA VAL A 52 8.67 5.26 -0.69
C VAL A 52 9.25 4.67 -1.96
N VAL A 53 10.01 3.59 -1.81
CA VAL A 53 10.59 2.84 -2.92
C VAL A 53 10.08 1.41 -2.84
N GLY A 54 9.33 0.93 -3.83
CA GLY A 54 8.77 -0.41 -3.72
C GLY A 54 7.80 -0.83 -4.79
N SER A 55 7.22 -2.02 -4.58
CA SER A 55 6.36 -2.72 -5.52
C SER A 55 4.98 -3.00 -4.94
N PHE A 56 3.96 -2.86 -5.78
CA PHE A 56 2.58 -3.23 -5.50
C PHE A 56 2.25 -4.55 -6.18
N ARG A 57 1.76 -5.54 -5.41
CA ARG A 57 1.36 -6.84 -5.95
C ARG A 57 -0.09 -7.12 -5.64
N VAL A 58 -0.87 -7.23 -6.71
CA VAL A 58 -2.27 -7.62 -6.65
C VAL A 58 -2.38 -9.13 -6.70
N ARG A 59 -3.11 -9.74 -5.76
CA ARG A 59 -3.65 -11.08 -5.93
C ARG A 59 -5.15 -10.97 -5.76
N ARG A 60 -5.88 -10.99 -6.88
CA ARG A 60 -7.35 -11.04 -6.87
C ARG A 60 -7.78 -12.35 -6.20
N THR A 61 -8.24 -12.28 -4.96
CA THR A 61 -9.03 -13.37 -4.39
C THR A 61 -10.43 -13.24 -4.95
N GLN A 62 -10.91 -14.26 -5.66
CA GLN A 62 -12.33 -14.38 -5.98
C GLN A 62 -13.08 -14.39 -4.65
N GLY A 63 -13.71 -13.26 -4.32
CA GLY A 63 -14.94 -13.30 -3.57
C GLY A 63 -15.99 -13.85 -4.50
#